data_AF-A0A4Y6I692-F1
#
_entry.id   AF-A0A4Y6I692-F1
#
_cell.length_a   1.000
_cell.length_b   1.000
_cell.length_c   1.000
_cell.angle_alpha   90.00
_cell.angle_beta   90.00
_cell.angle_gamma   90.00
#
_symmetry.space_group_name_H-M   'P 1'
#
loop_
_entity.id
_entity.type
_entity.pdbx_description
1 polymer ?
#
loop_
_entity_poly.entity_id
_entity_poly.type
_entity_poly.pdbx_seq_one_letter_code
_entity_poly.pdbx_strand_id
1 'polypeptide(L)'
;MNLWNRIKNFFKTKNTGKVNRVGIVAEYNPFHNGHIYQINWIKENIQNPYIIVILTDKFTQRGEKHIASFKQRSKIAKKYGVNKVIKLSDKYSSQAAHIFAEFSVLELAKQKIDYLVFGSETNNVELFKKIAKSIYQNLDQYNKLVKQFLKKGANSFPRATNLALNELIGQDISMPNDILGLEYVKTIYKHNLQIQPISIQRTIPFHSTDAKDQFASATKIRQMVKLNQDISPFTPMTIEYSPKNDIAFTYEKFRKIVRKKSPQSLAKYNMISEGMENLFKKQVELNSNYDDFIKACTSRRYTSSRIKRAYLSILIGNKTKF
;
A
#
# COMPACT_ATOMS: atom_id res chain seq x y z
N MET A 1 26.53 -6.63 21.03
CA MET A 1 26.59 -7.46 19.78
C MET A 1 25.68 -6.81 18.75
N ASN A 2 26.25 -6.08 17.79
CA ASN A 2 25.50 -5.19 16.88
C ASN A 2 24.46 -5.95 16.03
N LEU A 3 23.32 -5.30 15.76
CA LEU A 3 22.22 -5.78 14.91
C LEU A 3 22.72 -6.32 13.56
N TRP A 4 23.79 -5.72 13.04
CA TRP A 4 24.51 -6.14 11.82
C TRP A 4 25.16 -7.53 11.91
N ASN A 5 25.71 -7.93 13.07
CA ASN A 5 26.30 -9.26 13.25
C ASN A 5 25.23 -10.35 13.37
N ARG A 6 24.03 -10.01 13.88
CA ARG A 6 22.87 -10.92 13.89
C ARG A 6 22.34 -11.18 12.48
N ILE A 7 22.31 -10.16 11.61
CA ILE A 7 21.90 -10.31 10.20
C ILE A 7 22.93 -11.13 9.42
N LYS A 8 24.23 -10.84 9.56
CA LYS A 8 25.31 -11.60 8.88
C LYS A 8 25.35 -13.08 9.29
N ASN A 9 25.08 -13.40 10.55
CA ASN A 9 25.08 -14.80 11.00
C ASN A 9 23.79 -15.56 10.63
N PHE A 10 22.69 -14.90 10.28
CA PHE A 10 21.48 -15.58 9.81
C PHE A 10 21.64 -16.17 8.40
N PHE A 11 22.52 -15.60 7.57
CA PHE A 11 22.72 -16.00 6.17
C PHE A 11 24.05 -16.69 5.88
N LYS A 12 24.84 -17.04 6.90
CA LYS A 12 26.01 -17.92 6.74
C LYS A 12 25.58 -19.39 6.71
N THR A 13 24.95 -19.80 5.61
CA THR A 13 24.80 -21.22 5.27
C THR A 13 25.57 -21.51 3.98
N LYS A 14 26.13 -22.73 3.90
CA LYS A 14 26.93 -23.22 2.77
C LYS A 14 26.24 -22.91 1.44
N ASN A 15 27.02 -22.54 0.43
CA ASN A 15 26.53 -22.31 -0.92
C ASN A 15 25.93 -23.59 -1.51
N THR A 16 24.63 -23.78 -1.34
CA THR A 16 23.89 -24.99 -1.74
C THR A 16 23.42 -24.97 -3.19
N GLY A 17 23.67 -23.89 -3.94
CA GLY A 17 23.09 -23.67 -5.26
C GLY A 17 21.57 -23.40 -5.25
N LYS A 18 20.91 -23.50 -4.09
CA LYS A 18 19.48 -23.26 -3.94
C LYS A 18 19.14 -21.79 -4.26
N VAL A 19 18.15 -21.60 -5.12
CA VAL A 19 17.55 -20.29 -5.41
C VAL A 19 16.64 -19.89 -4.26
N ASN A 20 16.84 -18.69 -3.69
CA ASN A 20 15.97 -18.12 -2.68
C ASN A 20 14.96 -17.17 -3.33
N ARG A 21 13.67 -17.49 -3.28
CA ARG A 21 12.61 -16.68 -3.90
C ARG A 21 12.21 -15.54 -2.96
N VAL A 22 12.34 -14.31 -3.43
CA VAL A 22 12.08 -13.10 -2.65
C VAL A 22 10.90 -12.35 -3.23
N GLY A 23 9.85 -12.17 -2.45
CA GLY A 23 8.70 -11.36 -2.79
C GLY A 23 8.85 -9.91 -2.38
N ILE A 24 8.37 -9.00 -3.23
CA ILE A 24 8.18 -7.58 -2.92
C ILE A 24 6.77 -7.19 -3.38
N VAL A 25 6.08 -6.40 -2.57
CA VAL A 25 4.83 -5.74 -2.97
C VAL A 25 5.13 -4.27 -3.20
N ALA A 26 4.84 -3.77 -4.41
CA ALA A 26 5.25 -2.43 -4.80
C ALA A 26 4.23 -1.70 -5.67
N GLU A 27 4.37 -0.38 -5.68
CA GLU A 27 3.64 0.53 -6.56
C GLU A 27 4.54 1.17 -7.63
N TYR A 28 5.82 1.42 -7.29
CA TYR A 28 6.79 2.12 -8.14
C TYR A 28 6.21 3.39 -8.80
N ASN A 29 5.73 4.33 -7.98
CA ASN A 29 5.02 5.53 -8.44
C ASN A 29 5.76 6.87 -8.19
N PRO A 30 6.91 7.14 -8.83
CA PRO A 30 7.62 6.30 -9.80
C PRO A 30 8.61 5.31 -9.16
N PHE A 31 9.25 4.47 -9.97
CA PHE A 31 10.45 3.74 -9.56
C PHE A 31 11.55 4.74 -9.23
N HIS A 32 12.36 4.54 -8.19
CA HIS A 32 13.26 5.58 -7.67
C HIS A 32 14.39 4.96 -6.82
N ASN A 33 15.37 5.76 -6.39
CA ASN A 33 16.57 5.27 -5.70
C ASN A 33 16.31 4.47 -4.43
N GLY A 34 15.26 4.80 -3.66
CA GLY A 34 14.82 3.94 -2.55
C GLY A 34 14.41 2.51 -2.94
N HIS A 35 13.84 2.31 -4.13
CA HIS A 35 13.51 0.97 -4.64
C HIS A 35 14.76 0.23 -5.13
N ILE A 36 15.70 0.96 -5.74
CA ILE A 36 17.01 0.42 -6.14
C ILE A 36 17.76 -0.06 -4.91
N TYR A 37 17.79 0.74 -3.86
CA TYR A 37 18.38 0.38 -2.56
C TYR A 37 17.77 -0.92 -2.00
N GLN A 38 16.43 -1.06 -1.99
CA GLN A 38 15.78 -2.30 -1.55
C GLN A 38 16.22 -3.52 -2.37
N ILE A 39 16.29 -3.38 -3.70
CA ILE A 39 16.69 -4.49 -4.60
C ILE A 39 18.16 -4.85 -4.39
N ASN A 40 19.05 -3.86 -4.24
CA ASN A 40 20.47 -4.10 -3.98
C ASN A 40 20.69 -4.74 -2.61
N TRP A 41 19.99 -4.26 -1.58
CA TRP A 41 20.01 -4.88 -0.26
C TRP A 41 19.64 -6.37 -0.33
N ILE A 42 18.60 -6.73 -1.10
CA ILE A 42 18.23 -8.14 -1.31
C ILE A 42 19.37 -8.93 -1.95
N LYS A 43 19.99 -8.40 -3.01
CA LYS A 43 21.11 -9.06 -3.71
C LYS A 43 22.34 -9.26 -2.83
N GLU A 44 22.59 -8.33 -1.91
CA GLU A 44 23.73 -8.37 -1.00
C GLU A 44 23.50 -9.27 0.22
N ASN A 45 22.26 -9.40 0.68
CA ASN A 45 21.94 -10.06 1.96
C ASN A 45 21.24 -11.42 1.80
N ILE A 46 20.67 -11.72 0.63
CA ILE A 46 20.01 -13.00 0.34
C ILE A 46 20.79 -13.71 -0.76
N GLN A 47 21.26 -14.92 -0.46
CA GLN A 47 22.03 -15.72 -1.41
C GLN A 47 21.18 -16.16 -2.61
N ASN A 48 21.71 -16.05 -3.82
CA ASN A 48 21.06 -16.46 -5.07
C ASN A 48 19.57 -16.05 -5.17
N PRO A 49 19.25 -14.74 -5.06
CA PRO A 49 17.87 -14.30 -4.93
C PRO A 49 17.16 -14.28 -6.27
N TYR A 50 15.96 -14.85 -6.33
CA TYR A 50 15.01 -14.70 -7.42
C TYR A 50 13.88 -13.76 -6.99
N ILE A 51 13.95 -12.51 -7.43
CA ILE A 51 13.09 -11.42 -6.99
C ILE A 51 11.79 -11.40 -7.81
N ILE A 52 10.67 -11.51 -7.12
CA ILE A 52 9.31 -11.47 -7.66
C ILE A 52 8.59 -10.25 -7.08
N VAL A 53 8.14 -9.35 -7.94
CA VAL A 53 7.39 -8.16 -7.55
C VAL A 53 5.91 -8.34 -7.89
N ILE A 54 5.02 -8.19 -6.90
CA ILE A 54 3.62 -7.84 -7.14
C ILE A 54 3.55 -6.33 -7.35
N LEU A 55 3.13 -5.92 -8.55
CA LEU A 55 3.10 -4.52 -8.95
C LEU A 55 1.65 -4.12 -9.28
N THR A 56 1.17 -3.05 -8.65
CA THR A 56 -0.14 -2.45 -8.95
C THR A 56 -0.27 -2.03 -10.41
N ASP A 57 -1.46 -2.10 -11.01
CA ASP A 57 -1.67 -1.80 -12.44
C ASP A 57 -1.85 -0.31 -12.74
N LYS A 58 -3.07 0.24 -12.68
CA LYS A 58 -3.32 1.64 -13.06
C LYS A 58 -3.42 2.54 -11.84
N PHE A 59 -3.84 1.98 -10.71
CA PHE A 59 -4.10 2.72 -9.49
C PHE A 59 -3.33 2.20 -8.30
N THR A 60 -2.86 3.16 -7.50
CA THR A 60 -2.28 2.97 -6.17
C THR A 60 -3.32 2.48 -5.15
N GLN A 61 -2.84 1.98 -4.02
CA GLN A 61 -3.61 1.66 -2.82
C GLN A 61 -4.29 2.88 -2.19
N ARG A 62 -3.75 4.07 -2.44
CA ARG A 62 -4.34 5.34 -1.96
C ARG A 62 -5.43 5.89 -2.90
N GLY A 63 -5.76 5.18 -3.98
CA GLY A 63 -6.81 5.59 -4.94
C GLY A 63 -6.36 6.63 -5.96
N GLU A 64 -5.05 6.81 -6.11
CA GLU A 64 -4.43 7.71 -7.11
C GLU A 64 -4.04 6.93 -8.36
N LYS A 65 -4.01 7.60 -9.52
CA LYS A 65 -3.50 7.03 -10.78
C LYS A 65 -1.96 7.04 -10.78
N HIS A 66 -1.34 5.98 -11.30
CA HIS A 66 0.10 5.95 -11.45
C HIS A 66 0.59 6.97 -12.48
N ILE A 67 1.74 7.59 -12.19
CA ILE A 67 2.37 8.59 -13.05
C ILE A 67 3.02 7.97 -14.30
N ALA A 68 3.28 6.66 -14.26
CA ALA A 68 3.81 5.88 -15.37
C ALA A 68 3.04 4.57 -15.54
N SER A 69 2.95 4.10 -16.79
CA SER A 69 2.22 2.87 -17.11
C SER A 69 2.82 1.64 -16.42
N PHE A 70 2.01 0.59 -16.24
CA PHE A 70 2.49 -0.71 -15.76
C PHE A 70 3.66 -1.23 -16.59
N LYS A 71 3.63 -1.07 -17.92
CA LYS A 71 4.71 -1.51 -18.82
C LYS A 71 6.02 -0.78 -18.52
N GLN A 72 5.99 0.54 -18.36
CA GLN A 72 7.18 1.34 -18.01
C GLN A 72 7.74 0.93 -16.65
N ARG A 73 6.88 0.85 -15.61
CA ARG A 73 7.27 0.48 -14.25
C ARG A 73 7.81 -0.96 -14.16
N SER A 74 7.20 -1.90 -14.88
CA SER A 74 7.66 -3.29 -14.96
C SER A 74 9.00 -3.42 -15.69
N LYS A 75 9.17 -2.72 -16.82
CA LYS A 75 10.42 -2.72 -17.61
C LYS A 75 11.59 -2.17 -16.80
N ILE A 76 11.41 -1.03 -16.12
CA ILE A 76 12.48 -0.45 -15.31
C ILE A 76 12.82 -1.34 -14.11
N ALA A 77 11.83 -1.91 -13.42
CA ALA A 77 12.09 -2.84 -12.31
C ALA A 77 12.95 -4.04 -12.75
N LYS A 78 12.65 -4.63 -13.92
CA LYS A 78 13.45 -5.73 -14.49
C LYS A 78 14.88 -5.30 -14.81
N LYS A 79 15.08 -4.09 -15.36
CA LYS A 79 16.42 -3.53 -15.65
C LYS A 79 17.30 -3.47 -14.38
N TYR A 80 16.71 -3.25 -13.22
CA TYR A 80 17.45 -3.19 -11.94
C TYR A 80 17.56 -4.54 -11.21
N GLY A 81 17.13 -5.64 -11.83
CA GLY A 81 17.35 -7.00 -11.32
C GLY A 81 16.14 -7.67 -10.69
N VAL A 82 14.93 -7.17 -10.92
CA VAL A 82 13.70 -7.94 -10.64
C VAL A 82 13.54 -9.04 -11.70
N ASN A 83 13.45 -10.31 -11.28
CA ASN A 83 13.33 -11.44 -12.19
C ASN A 83 11.91 -11.59 -12.76
N LYS A 84 10.88 -11.41 -11.93
CA LYS A 84 9.47 -11.54 -12.32
C LYS A 84 8.63 -10.39 -11.79
N VAL A 85 7.75 -9.85 -12.64
CA VAL A 85 6.76 -8.84 -12.23
C VAL A 85 5.37 -9.43 -12.51
N ILE A 86 4.53 -9.47 -11.49
CA ILE A 86 3.15 -9.93 -11.56
C ILE A 86 2.24 -8.73 -11.34
N LYS A 87 1.26 -8.56 -12.23
CA LYS A 87 0.30 -7.47 -12.14
C LYS A 87 -0.74 -7.76 -11.06
N LEU A 88 -0.92 -6.83 -10.13
CA LEU A 88 -2.05 -6.85 -9.20
C LEU A 88 -3.24 -6.12 -9.83
N SER A 89 -4.39 -6.80 -9.86
CA SER A 89 -5.64 -6.24 -10.37
C SER A 89 -6.07 -4.98 -9.60
N ASP A 90 -6.54 -3.96 -10.32
CA ASP A 90 -7.07 -2.73 -9.71
C ASP A 90 -8.28 -2.99 -8.79
N LYS A 91 -8.95 -4.15 -8.93
CA LYS A 91 -10.01 -4.59 -8.00
C LYS A 91 -9.51 -4.78 -6.56
N TYR A 92 -8.23 -5.11 -6.41
CA TYR A 92 -7.56 -5.36 -5.14
C TYR A 92 -6.58 -4.25 -4.77
N SER A 93 -5.90 -3.64 -5.76
CA SER A 93 -4.89 -2.61 -5.49
C SER A 93 -5.50 -1.44 -4.72
N SER A 94 -6.68 -0.97 -5.11
CA SER A 94 -7.34 0.20 -4.53
C SER A 94 -8.26 -0.11 -3.35
N GLN A 95 -8.02 -1.19 -2.61
CA GLN A 95 -8.79 -1.56 -1.41
C GLN A 95 -8.10 -1.09 -0.11
N ALA A 96 -8.73 -1.30 1.04
CA ALA A 96 -8.10 -1.06 2.33
C ALA A 96 -6.80 -1.87 2.52
N ALA A 97 -5.89 -1.42 3.39
CA ALA A 97 -4.54 -1.98 3.51
C ALA A 97 -4.53 -3.50 3.79
N HIS A 98 -5.42 -3.98 4.66
CA HIS A 98 -5.55 -5.41 4.96
C HIS A 98 -5.93 -6.23 3.71
N ILE A 99 -6.85 -5.75 2.88
CA ILE A 99 -7.26 -6.43 1.64
C ILE A 99 -6.10 -6.40 0.62
N PHE A 100 -5.50 -5.22 0.43
CA PHE A 100 -4.36 -5.05 -0.46
C PHE A 100 -3.21 -5.99 -0.10
N ALA A 101 -2.86 -6.05 1.19
CA ALA A 101 -1.83 -6.93 1.73
C ALA A 101 -2.20 -8.40 1.56
N GLU A 102 -3.43 -8.78 1.90
CA GLU A 102 -3.90 -10.16 1.82
C GLU A 102 -3.79 -10.70 0.39
N PHE A 103 -4.35 -10.00 -0.59
CA PHE A 103 -4.27 -10.43 -1.98
C PHE A 103 -2.83 -10.45 -2.50
N SER A 104 -2.01 -9.45 -2.16
CA SER A 104 -0.63 -9.39 -2.64
C SER A 104 0.23 -10.52 -2.08
N VAL A 105 0.11 -10.82 -0.79
CA VAL A 105 0.86 -11.88 -0.12
C VAL A 105 0.38 -13.27 -0.58
N LEU A 106 -0.92 -13.47 -0.77
CA LEU A 106 -1.44 -14.73 -1.30
C LEU A 106 -0.99 -14.97 -2.75
N GLU A 107 -0.91 -13.94 -3.59
CA GLU A 107 -0.34 -14.06 -4.94
C GLU A 107 1.15 -14.42 -4.89
N LEU A 108 1.92 -13.85 -3.95
CA LEU A 108 3.32 -14.23 -3.75
C LEU A 108 3.46 -15.67 -3.21
N ALA A 109 2.56 -16.10 -2.32
CA ALA A 109 2.55 -17.46 -1.78
C ALA A 109 2.37 -18.50 -2.90
N LYS A 110 1.53 -18.22 -3.90
CA LYS A 110 1.40 -19.07 -5.11
C LYS A 110 2.71 -19.21 -5.89
N GLN A 111 3.62 -18.24 -5.77
CA GLN A 111 4.95 -18.29 -6.39
C GLN A 111 5.99 -18.99 -5.51
N LYS A 112 5.59 -19.53 -4.35
CA LYS A 112 6.43 -20.25 -3.39
C LYS A 112 7.64 -19.40 -2.95
N ILE A 113 7.39 -18.14 -2.57
CA ILE A 113 8.45 -17.28 -2.03
C ILE A 113 8.92 -17.80 -0.67
N ASP A 114 10.22 -17.71 -0.42
CA ASP A 114 10.82 -17.99 0.90
C ASP A 114 10.78 -16.74 1.78
N TYR A 115 11.03 -15.56 1.20
CA TYR A 115 11.15 -14.29 1.91
C TYR A 115 10.18 -13.24 1.36
N LEU A 116 9.56 -12.46 2.23
CA LEU A 116 8.84 -11.23 1.87
C LEU A 116 9.60 -10.02 2.41
N VAL A 117 10.14 -9.20 1.51
CA VAL A 117 10.94 -8.02 1.89
C VAL A 117 10.15 -6.74 1.68
N PHE A 118 10.02 -5.92 2.71
CA PHE A 118 9.30 -4.65 2.65
C PHE A 118 9.98 -3.56 3.49
N GLY A 119 9.87 -2.30 3.04
CA GLY A 119 10.35 -1.16 3.80
C GLY A 119 9.40 -0.77 4.93
N SER A 120 9.92 -0.39 6.08
CA SER A 120 9.14 0.13 7.21
C SER A 120 9.88 1.28 7.91
N GLU A 121 9.15 2.06 8.71
CA GLU A 121 9.70 3.17 9.47
C GLU A 121 10.41 2.72 10.74
N THR A 122 9.95 1.64 11.38
CA THR A 122 10.57 1.12 12.62
C THR A 122 11.58 0.01 12.41
N ASN A 123 11.58 -0.63 11.23
CA ASN A 123 12.38 -1.80 10.91
C ASN A 123 12.28 -2.93 11.96
N ASN A 124 11.13 -3.06 12.61
CA ASN A 124 10.92 -3.98 13.72
C ASN A 124 9.97 -5.12 13.33
N VAL A 125 10.47 -6.02 12.48
CA VAL A 125 9.67 -7.17 12.02
C VAL A 125 9.26 -8.12 13.16
N GLU A 126 10.07 -8.21 14.22
CA GLU A 126 9.75 -9.04 15.38
C GLU A 126 8.57 -8.48 16.18
N LEU A 127 8.46 -7.15 16.29
CA LEU A 127 7.26 -6.52 16.83
C LEU A 127 6.03 -6.85 15.98
N PHE A 128 6.11 -6.78 14.65
CA PHE A 128 4.99 -7.14 13.77
C PHE A 128 4.56 -8.60 13.94
N LYS A 129 5.52 -9.53 14.06
CA LYS A 129 5.27 -10.95 14.34
C LYS A 129 4.59 -11.15 15.70
N LYS A 130 5.07 -10.47 16.75
CA LYS A 130 4.47 -10.50 18.09
C LYS A 130 3.01 -10.02 18.03
N ILE A 131 2.77 -8.87 17.40
CA ILE A 131 1.44 -8.30 17.24
C ILE A 131 0.52 -9.29 16.49
N ALA A 132 0.95 -9.79 15.33
CA ALA A 132 0.15 -10.71 14.52
C ALA A 132 -0.20 -11.98 15.31
N LYS A 133 0.77 -12.59 15.99
CA LYS A 133 0.55 -13.75 16.86
C LYS A 133 -0.48 -13.45 17.95
N SER A 134 -0.32 -12.35 18.68
CA SER A 134 -1.24 -11.96 19.75
C SER A 134 -2.66 -11.68 19.25
N ILE A 135 -2.81 -11.05 18.08
CA ILE A 135 -4.12 -10.83 17.45
C ILE A 135 -4.80 -12.17 17.16
N TYR A 136 -4.12 -13.11 16.50
CA TYR A 136 -4.73 -14.38 16.11
C TYR A 136 -4.96 -15.33 17.28
N GLN A 137 -4.17 -15.23 18.35
CA GLN A 137 -4.44 -15.95 19.61
C GLN A 137 -5.67 -15.41 20.36
N ASN A 138 -6.01 -14.13 20.19
CA ASN A 138 -7.11 -13.46 20.88
C ASN A 138 -8.12 -12.87 19.90
N LEU A 139 -8.39 -13.57 18.79
CA LEU A 139 -9.07 -13.00 17.63
C LEU A 139 -10.48 -12.49 17.96
N ASP A 140 -11.24 -13.23 18.76
CA ASP A 140 -12.59 -12.85 19.15
C ASP A 140 -12.61 -11.59 20.02
N GLN A 141 -11.69 -11.49 20.98
CA GLN A 141 -11.54 -10.31 21.82
C GLN A 141 -11.10 -9.10 20.98
N TYR A 142 -10.11 -9.27 20.11
CA TYR A 142 -9.67 -8.22 19.19
C TYR A 142 -10.83 -7.71 18.31
N ASN A 143 -11.60 -8.61 17.71
CA ASN A 143 -12.74 -8.26 16.87
C ASN A 143 -13.85 -7.55 17.66
N LYS A 144 -14.11 -7.95 18.91
CA LYS A 144 -15.04 -7.24 19.82
C LYS A 144 -14.57 -5.81 20.08
N LEU A 145 -13.29 -5.62 20.42
CA LEU A 145 -12.69 -4.32 20.65
C LEU A 145 -12.75 -3.42 19.40
N VAL A 146 -12.42 -3.96 18.21
CA VAL A 146 -12.54 -3.21 16.95
C VAL A 146 -13.98 -2.72 16.74
N LYS A 147 -14.98 -3.59 16.93
CA LYS A 147 -16.40 -3.21 16.80
C LYS A 147 -16.80 -2.14 17.82
N GLN A 148 -16.34 -2.25 19.06
CA GLN A 148 -16.57 -1.26 20.11
C GLN A 148 -15.97 0.10 19.74
N PHE A 149 -14.71 0.14 19.31
CA PHE A 149 -14.03 1.39 18.95
C PHE A 149 -14.54 2.02 17.64
N LEU A 150 -15.07 1.22 16.71
CA LEU A 150 -15.77 1.74 15.52
C LEU A 150 -17.05 2.51 15.91
N LYS A 151 -17.81 1.99 16.88
CA LYS A 151 -19.02 2.64 17.40
C LYS A 151 -18.67 3.88 18.24
N LYS A 152 -17.65 3.77 19.09
CA LYS A 152 -17.23 4.85 20.00
C LYS A 152 -16.64 6.02 19.22
N GLY A 153 -17.32 7.17 19.23
CA GLY A 153 -16.79 8.43 18.67
C GLY A 153 -16.60 8.42 17.14
N ALA A 154 -17.32 7.56 16.41
CA ALA A 154 -17.27 7.46 14.95
C ALA A 154 -15.83 7.35 14.39
N ASN A 155 -14.98 6.55 15.03
CA ASN A 155 -13.61 6.38 14.60
C ASN A 155 -13.55 5.72 13.21
N SER A 156 -12.57 6.14 12.40
CA SER A 156 -12.23 5.42 11.17
C SER A 156 -11.71 4.01 11.48
N PHE A 157 -11.85 3.09 10.53
CA PHE A 157 -11.38 1.72 10.68
C PHE A 157 -9.90 1.61 11.10
N PRO A 158 -8.94 2.30 10.46
CA PRO A 158 -7.53 2.27 10.91
C PRO A 158 -7.35 2.73 12.37
N ARG A 159 -8.12 3.73 12.81
CA ARG A 159 -8.05 4.21 14.20
C ARG A 159 -8.66 3.21 15.16
N ALA A 160 -9.80 2.61 14.82
CA ALA A 160 -10.43 1.60 15.66
C ALA A 160 -9.56 0.34 15.80
N THR A 161 -8.89 -0.10 14.73
CA THR A 161 -7.97 -1.25 14.78
C THR A 161 -6.72 -0.98 15.62
N ASN A 162 -6.22 0.25 15.61
CA ASN A 162 -5.09 0.66 16.44
C ASN A 162 -5.50 0.79 17.92
N LEU A 163 -6.64 1.41 18.22
CA LEU A 163 -7.18 1.43 19.60
C LEU A 163 -7.41 0.02 20.16
N ALA A 164 -7.97 -0.88 19.36
CA ALA A 164 -8.15 -2.28 19.75
C ALA A 164 -6.81 -3.00 20.00
N LEU A 165 -5.79 -2.70 19.19
CA LEU A 165 -4.44 -3.23 19.37
C LEU A 165 -3.81 -2.73 20.68
N ASN A 166 -3.94 -1.43 20.95
CA ASN A 166 -3.41 -0.80 22.15
C ASN A 166 -4.08 -1.36 23.42
N GLU A 167 -5.41 -1.49 23.41
CA GLU A 167 -6.15 -2.08 24.52
C GLU A 167 -5.76 -3.55 24.76
N LEU A 168 -5.57 -4.33 23.68
CA LEU A 168 -5.30 -5.77 23.79
C LEU A 168 -3.89 -6.08 24.28
N ILE A 169 -2.87 -5.35 23.80
CA ILE A 169 -1.46 -5.69 24.05
C ILE A 169 -0.52 -4.48 24.29
N GLY A 170 -1.07 -3.28 24.50
CA GLY A 170 -0.30 -2.07 24.79
C GLY A 170 0.59 -1.60 23.64
N GLN A 171 0.25 -1.91 22.39
CA GLN A 171 1.02 -1.52 21.20
C GLN A 171 0.27 -0.49 20.35
N ASP A 172 1.00 0.42 19.71
CA ASP A 172 0.48 1.39 18.75
C ASP A 172 1.32 1.31 17.46
N ILE A 173 0.64 1.16 16.32
CA ILE A 173 1.25 1.24 15.00
C ILE A 173 0.50 2.29 14.18
N SER A 174 1.13 3.45 14.01
CA SER A 174 0.53 4.62 13.35
C SER A 174 1.21 5.00 12.03
N MET A 175 2.44 4.56 11.80
CA MET A 175 3.21 4.93 10.62
C MET A 175 2.73 4.16 9.37
N PRO A 176 2.64 4.81 8.18
CA PRO A 176 1.98 4.20 7.03
C PRO A 176 2.63 2.91 6.51
N ASN A 177 3.97 2.83 6.46
CA ASN A 177 4.64 1.61 5.98
C ASN A 177 4.70 0.54 7.06
N ASP A 178 4.76 0.91 8.34
CA ASP A 178 4.59 -0.03 9.45
C ASP A 178 3.19 -0.66 9.47
N ILE A 179 2.12 0.12 9.23
CA ILE A 179 0.76 -0.41 9.10
C ILE A 179 0.71 -1.45 7.97
N LEU A 180 1.27 -1.11 6.81
CA LEU A 180 1.26 -2.01 5.65
C LEU A 180 2.11 -3.27 5.90
N GLY A 181 3.29 -3.11 6.51
CA GLY A 181 4.15 -4.20 6.94
C GLY A 181 3.46 -5.14 7.92
N LEU A 182 2.74 -4.59 8.91
CA LEU A 182 1.95 -5.36 9.84
C LEU A 182 0.83 -6.14 9.12
N GLU A 183 0.14 -5.56 8.15
CA GLU A 183 -0.89 -6.28 7.38
C GLU A 183 -0.31 -7.44 6.55
N TYR A 184 0.91 -7.28 6.03
CA TYR A 184 1.62 -8.41 5.39
C TYR A 184 1.89 -9.53 6.37
N VAL A 185 2.45 -9.22 7.55
CA VAL A 185 2.75 -10.22 8.57
C VAL A 185 1.47 -10.87 9.11
N LYS A 186 0.41 -10.09 9.33
CA LYS A 186 -0.91 -10.63 9.70
C LYS A 186 -1.40 -11.64 8.65
N THR A 187 -1.27 -11.34 7.36
CA THR A 187 -1.66 -12.28 6.30
C THR A 187 -0.86 -13.58 6.37
N ILE A 188 0.45 -13.50 6.58
CA ILE A 188 1.31 -14.68 6.74
C ILE A 188 0.81 -15.58 7.88
N TYR A 189 0.50 -14.99 9.03
CA TYR A 189 -0.01 -15.73 10.20
C TYR A 189 -1.42 -16.28 9.98
N LYS A 190 -2.33 -15.47 9.42
CA LYS A 190 -3.72 -15.85 9.14
C LYS A 190 -3.82 -17.12 8.32
N HIS A 191 -2.96 -17.23 7.30
CA HIS A 191 -2.98 -18.31 6.32
C HIS A 191 -1.89 -19.36 6.56
N ASN A 192 -1.20 -19.29 7.70
CA ASN A 192 -0.11 -20.20 8.07
C ASN A 192 0.94 -20.38 6.95
N LEU A 193 1.35 -19.28 6.33
CA LEU A 193 2.25 -19.30 5.18
C LEU A 193 3.70 -19.50 5.65
N GLN A 194 4.42 -20.40 4.98
CA GLN A 194 5.86 -20.63 5.20
C GLN A 194 6.69 -19.55 4.50
N ILE A 195 6.46 -18.29 4.88
CA ILE A 195 7.11 -17.11 4.31
C ILE A 195 7.77 -16.34 5.45
N GLN A 196 9.07 -16.08 5.34
CA GLN A 196 9.80 -15.26 6.31
C GLN A 196 9.67 -13.78 5.95
N PRO A 197 8.97 -12.95 6.76
CA PRO A 197 8.97 -11.51 6.55
C PRO A 197 10.31 -10.91 6.98
N ILE A 198 10.80 -9.97 6.18
CA ILE A 198 11.99 -9.17 6.44
C ILE A 198 11.61 -7.71 6.25
N SER A 199 11.85 -6.91 7.28
CA SER A 199 11.75 -5.47 7.17
C SER A 199 13.11 -4.86 6.86
N ILE A 200 13.10 -3.77 6.10
CA ILE A 200 14.26 -2.90 5.91
C ILE A 200 13.89 -1.49 6.36
N GLN A 201 14.83 -0.81 7.03
CA GLN A 201 14.68 0.60 7.40
C GLN A 201 14.59 1.45 6.12
N ARG A 202 13.58 2.32 6.05
CA ARG A 202 13.51 3.31 4.96
C ARG A 202 14.63 4.33 5.11
N THR A 203 15.32 4.62 4.01
CA THR A 203 16.33 5.70 3.95
C THR A 203 15.66 7.09 4.05
N ILE A 204 14.44 7.26 3.54
CA ILE A 204 13.63 8.49 3.65
C ILE A 204 12.13 8.18 3.88
N PRO A 205 11.43 8.93 4.77
CA PRO A 205 9.98 8.84 4.97
C PRO A 205 9.17 9.12 3.69
N PHE A 206 8.01 8.46 3.53
CA PHE A 206 7.13 8.59 2.35
C PHE A 206 6.59 10.02 2.10
N HIS A 207 6.60 10.87 3.13
CA HIS A 207 6.10 12.26 3.10
C HIS A 207 7.20 13.32 3.29
N SER A 208 8.49 12.95 3.26
CA SER A 208 9.57 13.94 3.31
C SER A 208 9.48 14.88 2.12
N THR A 209 9.47 16.18 2.38
CA THR A 209 9.62 17.27 1.39
C THR A 209 11.09 17.52 1.04
N ASP A 210 11.98 17.07 1.92
CA ASP A 210 13.41 17.31 1.84
C ASP A 210 14.08 16.14 1.11
N ALA A 211 14.88 16.49 0.10
CA ALA A 211 15.81 15.58 -0.51
C ALA A 211 17.05 15.50 0.40
N LYS A 212 17.47 14.28 0.72
CA LYS A 212 18.77 14.03 1.35
C LYS A 212 19.59 13.21 0.38
N ASP A 213 20.73 13.76 -0.03
CA ASP A 213 21.58 13.18 -1.06
C ASP A 213 20.79 12.90 -2.36
N GLN A 214 20.86 11.66 -2.86
CA GLN A 214 20.16 11.18 -4.05
C GLN A 214 18.82 10.48 -3.72
N PHE A 215 18.25 10.72 -2.54
CA PHE A 215 16.96 10.12 -2.16
C PHE A 215 15.87 11.20 -2.04
N ALA A 216 14.70 10.89 -2.60
CA ALA A 216 13.47 11.67 -2.43
C ALA A 216 12.28 10.74 -2.27
N SER A 217 11.23 11.20 -1.59
CA SER A 217 9.99 10.45 -1.48
C SER A 217 9.29 10.36 -2.84
N ALA A 218 8.55 9.27 -3.08
CA ALA A 218 7.75 9.13 -4.30
C ALA A 218 6.80 10.33 -4.51
N THR A 219 6.25 10.87 -3.42
CA THR A 219 5.38 12.06 -3.44
C THR A 219 6.14 13.30 -3.92
N LYS A 220 7.35 13.55 -3.41
CA LYS A 220 8.20 14.67 -3.84
C LYS A 220 8.56 14.55 -5.32
N ILE A 221 8.95 13.36 -5.78
CA ILE A 221 9.27 13.15 -7.20
C ILE A 221 8.04 13.44 -8.08
N ARG A 222 6.83 13.01 -7.69
CA ARG A 222 5.61 13.33 -8.43
C ARG A 222 5.31 14.84 -8.45
N GLN A 223 5.61 15.57 -7.38
CA GLN A 223 5.47 17.03 -7.35
C GLN A 223 6.47 17.71 -8.30
N MET A 224 7.73 17.26 -8.29
CA MET A 224 8.77 17.75 -9.20
C MET A 224 8.38 17.56 -10.67
N VAL A 225 7.83 16.37 -11.01
CA VAL A 225 7.28 16.10 -12.36
C VAL A 225 6.19 17.10 -12.74
N LYS A 226 5.27 17.43 -11.82
CA LYS A 226 4.20 18.41 -12.07
C LYS A 226 4.74 19.84 -12.28
N LEU A 227 5.81 20.19 -11.58
CA LEU A 227 6.48 21.49 -11.68
C LEU A 227 7.54 21.54 -12.80
N ASN A 228 7.64 20.49 -13.62
CA ASN A 228 8.65 20.35 -14.67
C ASN A 228 10.10 20.55 -14.16
N GLN A 229 10.37 20.06 -12.94
CA GLN A 229 11.70 20.09 -12.33
C GLN A 229 12.49 18.82 -12.70
N ASP A 230 13.82 18.92 -12.68
CA ASP A 230 14.68 17.75 -12.92
C ASP A 230 14.52 16.69 -11.83
N ILE A 231 14.21 15.46 -12.23
CA ILE A 231 14.02 14.30 -11.36
C ILE A 231 15.13 13.26 -11.50
N SER A 232 16.05 13.45 -12.45
CA SER A 232 17.13 12.51 -12.77
C SER A 232 18.00 12.11 -11.58
N PRO A 233 18.23 12.96 -10.55
CA PRO A 233 18.98 12.55 -9.36
C PRO A 233 18.27 11.47 -8.52
N PHE A 234 16.94 11.34 -8.63
CA PHE A 234 16.12 10.52 -7.74
C PHE A 234 15.50 9.31 -8.41
N THR A 235 15.35 9.35 -9.74
CA THR A 235 14.73 8.28 -10.51
C THR A 235 15.41 8.09 -11.86
N PRO A 236 15.59 6.82 -12.29
CA PRO A 236 16.05 6.51 -13.63
C PRO A 236 14.92 6.53 -14.68
N MET A 237 13.69 6.89 -14.27
CA MET A 237 12.56 6.96 -15.18
C MET A 237 12.46 8.34 -15.83
N THR A 238 12.30 8.36 -17.15
CA THR A 238 11.81 9.54 -17.87
C THR A 238 10.29 9.57 -17.77
N ILE A 239 9.73 10.68 -17.27
CA ILE A 239 8.30 10.82 -17.00
C ILE A 239 7.84 12.16 -17.59
N GLU A 240 6.90 12.10 -18.52
CA GLU A 240 6.23 13.29 -19.04
C GLU A 240 4.92 13.51 -18.27
N TYR A 241 4.76 14.71 -17.72
CA TYR A 241 3.53 15.08 -17.05
C TYR A 241 2.44 15.43 -18.07
N SER A 242 1.22 14.96 -17.79
CA SER A 242 0.02 15.45 -18.46
C SER A 242 -1.08 15.59 -17.42
N PRO A 243 -1.80 16.73 -17.36
CA PRO A 243 -2.97 16.87 -16.48
C PRO A 243 -4.04 15.80 -16.72
N LYS A 244 -4.15 15.28 -17.95
CA LYS A 244 -5.05 14.15 -18.30
C LYS A 244 -4.69 12.84 -17.57
N ASN A 245 -3.47 12.75 -17.03
CA ASN A 245 -3.01 11.62 -16.25
C ASN A 245 -3.39 11.70 -14.76
N ASP A 246 -3.80 12.87 -14.27
CA ASP A 246 -4.28 13.00 -12.89
C ASP A 246 -5.68 12.41 -12.74
N ILE A 247 -5.93 11.78 -11.58
CA ILE A 247 -7.24 11.22 -11.25
C ILE A 247 -8.34 12.29 -11.26
N ALA A 248 -7.99 13.54 -10.94
CA ALA A 248 -8.90 14.68 -10.95
C ALA A 248 -9.56 14.92 -12.32
N PHE A 249 -8.88 14.58 -13.43
CA PHE A 249 -9.43 14.69 -14.79
C PHE A 249 -10.67 13.80 -14.99
N THR A 250 -10.84 12.76 -14.17
CA THR A 250 -11.99 11.84 -14.24
C THR A 250 -13.19 12.31 -13.40
N TYR A 251 -13.09 13.47 -12.74
CA TYR A 251 -14.12 13.96 -11.82
C TYR A 251 -15.47 14.19 -12.48
N GLU A 252 -15.51 14.80 -13.67
CA GLU A 252 -16.77 15.02 -14.39
C GLU A 252 -17.48 13.69 -14.69
N LYS A 253 -16.72 12.72 -15.21
CA LYS A 253 -17.24 11.36 -15.46
C LYS A 253 -17.80 10.74 -14.18
N PHE A 254 -17.10 10.89 -13.05
CA PHE A 254 -17.59 10.42 -11.75
C PHE A 254 -18.90 11.10 -11.35
N ARG A 255 -19.01 12.43 -11.46
CA ARG A 255 -20.25 13.17 -11.15
C ARG A 255 -21.43 12.65 -11.95
N LYS A 256 -21.25 12.45 -13.26
CA LYS A 256 -22.29 11.89 -14.14
C LYS A 256 -22.76 10.51 -13.66
N ILE A 257 -21.85 9.64 -13.20
CA ILE A 257 -22.20 8.31 -12.67
C ILE A 257 -22.99 8.43 -11.37
N VAL A 258 -22.55 9.27 -10.43
CA VAL A 258 -23.20 9.45 -9.13
C VAL A 258 -24.59 10.10 -9.25
N ARG A 259 -24.75 11.07 -10.14
CA ARG A 259 -26.04 11.71 -10.45
C ARG A 259 -27.08 10.70 -10.94
N LYS A 260 -26.69 9.89 -11.93
CA LYS A 260 -27.58 8.91 -12.59
C LYS A 260 -27.98 7.73 -11.71
N LYS A 261 -27.18 7.38 -10.69
CA LYS A 261 -27.42 6.19 -9.86
C LYS A 261 -28.24 6.53 -8.61
N SER A 262 -29.12 5.61 -8.21
CA SER A 262 -29.78 5.67 -6.91
C SER A 262 -28.79 5.41 -5.77
N PRO A 263 -29.06 5.90 -4.55
CA PRO A 263 -28.26 5.57 -3.36
C PRO A 263 -28.05 4.06 -3.18
N GLN A 264 -29.10 3.25 -3.37
CA GLN A 264 -29.06 1.80 -3.25
C GLN A 264 -28.14 1.16 -4.30
N SER A 265 -28.05 1.74 -5.51
CA SER A 265 -27.12 1.28 -6.54
C SER A 265 -25.67 1.64 -6.20
N LEU A 266 -25.45 2.83 -5.64
CA LEU A 266 -24.13 3.29 -5.20
C LEU A 266 -23.60 2.49 -4.00
N ALA A 267 -24.48 2.08 -3.08
CA ALA A 267 -24.12 1.25 -1.93
C ALA A 267 -23.55 -0.14 -2.32
N LYS A 268 -23.73 -0.59 -3.57
CA LYS A 268 -23.17 -1.85 -4.08
C LYS A 268 -21.68 -1.76 -4.45
N TYR A 269 -21.12 -0.56 -4.48
CA TYR A 269 -19.71 -0.36 -4.81
C TYR A 269 -18.82 -0.57 -3.58
N ASN A 270 -17.62 -1.13 -3.79
CA ASN A 270 -16.68 -1.34 -2.70
C ASN A 270 -16.39 -0.01 -1.98
N MET A 271 -16.26 -0.09 -0.65
CA MET A 271 -15.99 1.04 0.27
C MET A 271 -17.13 2.05 0.45
N ILE A 272 -18.22 1.97 -0.31
CA ILE A 272 -19.43 2.76 -0.09
C ILE A 272 -20.26 2.08 1.00
N SER A 273 -20.31 2.69 2.18
CA SER A 273 -21.15 2.22 3.28
C SER A 273 -21.44 3.34 4.28
N GLU A 274 -22.38 3.09 5.19
CA GLU A 274 -22.71 3.97 6.32
C GLU A 274 -23.22 5.37 5.89
N GLY A 275 -23.89 5.49 4.74
CA GLY A 275 -24.42 6.77 4.24
C GLY A 275 -23.48 7.53 3.30
N MET A 276 -22.32 6.94 2.95
CA MET A 276 -21.37 7.54 2.00
C MET A 276 -22.00 7.79 0.62
N GLU A 277 -22.95 6.96 0.19
CA GLU A 277 -23.72 7.14 -1.03
C GLU A 277 -24.51 8.46 -1.04
N ASN A 278 -25.14 8.81 0.08
CA ASN A 278 -25.91 10.05 0.23
C ASN A 278 -24.97 11.26 0.32
N LEU A 279 -23.87 11.12 1.06
CA LEU A 279 -22.82 12.12 1.10
C LEU A 279 -22.27 12.42 -0.30
N PHE A 280 -21.98 11.39 -1.10
CA PHE A 280 -21.47 11.56 -2.46
C PHE A 280 -22.50 12.25 -3.35
N LYS A 281 -23.77 11.84 -3.32
CA LYS A 281 -24.82 12.52 -4.09
C LYS A 281 -24.94 14.00 -3.73
N LYS A 282 -24.89 14.35 -2.44
CA LYS A 282 -24.90 15.74 -2.00
C LYS A 282 -23.67 16.50 -2.51
N GLN A 283 -22.47 15.95 -2.30
CA GLN A 283 -21.23 16.68 -2.53
C GLN A 283 -20.85 16.82 -4.02
N VAL A 284 -21.33 15.93 -4.90
CA VAL A 284 -21.13 16.12 -6.36
C VAL A 284 -21.96 17.26 -6.95
N GLU A 285 -23.04 17.68 -6.29
CA GLU A 285 -23.81 18.86 -6.69
C GLU A 285 -23.16 20.16 -6.19
N LEU A 286 -22.61 20.12 -4.98
CA LEU A 286 -22.06 21.32 -4.33
C LEU A 286 -20.64 21.68 -4.77
N ASN A 287 -19.86 20.72 -5.30
CA ASN A 287 -18.45 20.93 -5.62
C ASN A 287 -18.15 20.75 -7.10
N SER A 288 -17.48 21.74 -7.68
CA SER A 288 -17.18 21.77 -9.12
C SER A 288 -15.87 21.06 -9.50
N ASN A 289 -14.97 20.82 -8.54
CA ASN A 289 -13.67 20.19 -8.75
C ASN A 289 -13.41 19.02 -7.78
N TYR A 290 -12.41 18.21 -8.14
CA TYR A 290 -12.06 16.98 -7.43
C TYR A 290 -11.58 17.23 -6.01
N ASP A 291 -10.68 18.19 -5.79
CA ASP A 291 -10.03 18.38 -4.49
C ASP A 291 -11.03 18.89 -3.45
N ASP A 292 -11.90 19.83 -3.83
CA ASP A 292 -12.98 20.33 -2.95
C ASP A 292 -13.97 19.22 -2.61
N PHE A 293 -14.34 18.37 -3.58
CA PHE A 293 -15.18 17.20 -3.31
C PHE A 293 -14.53 16.24 -2.30
N ILE A 294 -13.24 15.90 -2.48
CA ILE A 294 -12.53 15.02 -1.54
C ILE A 294 -12.49 15.65 -0.15
N LYS A 295 -12.21 16.95 -0.05
CA LYS A 295 -12.18 17.70 1.21
C LYS A 295 -13.54 17.69 1.90
N ALA A 296 -14.61 17.99 1.17
CA ALA A 296 -15.98 18.04 1.69
C ALA A 296 -16.54 16.67 2.10
N CYS A 297 -16.03 15.58 1.54
CA CYS A 297 -16.41 14.21 1.92
C CYS A 297 -15.56 13.65 3.07
N THR A 298 -14.44 14.28 3.41
CA THR A 298 -13.53 13.79 4.45
C THR A 298 -14.07 14.13 5.83
N SER A 299 -14.04 13.16 6.75
CA SER A 299 -14.50 13.31 8.12
C SER A 299 -13.72 12.40 9.06
N ARG A 300 -14.01 12.46 10.37
CA ARG A 300 -13.43 11.54 11.36
C ARG A 300 -13.73 10.06 11.03
N ARG A 301 -14.92 9.78 10.47
CA ARG A 301 -15.36 8.45 10.04
C ARG A 301 -14.74 8.07 8.69
N TYR A 302 -14.64 9.02 7.77
CA TYR A 302 -14.15 8.79 6.42
C TYR A 302 -12.84 9.52 6.15
N THR A 303 -11.73 8.79 6.23
CA THR A 303 -10.42 9.34 5.86
C THR A 303 -10.39 9.70 4.38
N SER A 304 -9.61 10.72 4.00
CA SER A 304 -9.43 11.12 2.60
C SER A 304 -9.05 9.93 1.70
N SER A 305 -8.17 9.03 2.17
CA SER A 305 -7.82 7.81 1.43
C SER A 305 -9.01 6.86 1.22
N ARG A 306 -9.94 6.75 2.17
CA ARG A 306 -11.17 5.96 1.98
C ARG A 306 -12.08 6.60 0.94
N ILE A 307 -12.23 7.93 0.97
CA ILE A 307 -13.00 8.66 -0.05
C ILE A 307 -12.39 8.47 -1.45
N LYS A 308 -11.08 8.65 -1.60
CA LYS A 308 -10.37 8.44 -2.87
C LYS A 308 -10.54 7.01 -3.42
N ARG A 309 -10.45 5.99 -2.56
CA ARG A 309 -10.70 4.59 -2.95
C ARG A 309 -12.16 4.33 -3.33
N ALA A 310 -13.11 4.87 -2.58
CA ALA A 310 -14.54 4.77 -2.87
C ALA A 310 -14.91 5.46 -4.20
N TYR A 311 -14.36 6.64 -4.44
CA TYR A 311 -14.42 7.36 -5.70
C TYR A 311 -13.92 6.48 -6.86
N LEU A 312 -12.74 5.89 -6.71
CA LEU A 312 -12.14 5.02 -7.73
C LEU A 312 -12.96 3.75 -7.97
N SER A 313 -13.48 3.14 -6.90
CA SER A 313 -14.35 1.96 -6.94
C SER A 313 -15.56 2.19 -7.86
N ILE A 314 -16.21 3.36 -7.76
CA ILE A 314 -17.30 3.76 -8.64
C ILE A 314 -16.83 3.92 -10.09
N LEU A 315 -15.70 4.61 -10.31
CA LEU A 315 -15.17 4.87 -11.65
C LEU A 315 -14.84 3.60 -12.44
N ILE A 316 -14.27 2.59 -11.78
CA ILE A 316 -13.83 1.35 -12.42
C ILE A 316 -14.89 0.24 -12.38
N GLY A 317 -16.07 0.51 -11.80
CA GLY A 317 -17.12 -0.51 -11.75
C GLY A 317 -16.91 -1.57 -10.67
N ASN A 318 -16.09 -1.32 -9.64
CA ASN A 318 -15.72 -2.34 -8.65
C ASN A 318 -16.79 -2.51 -7.57
N LYS A 319 -17.66 -3.50 -7.75
CA LYS A 319 -18.74 -3.80 -6.81
C LYS A 319 -18.32 -4.83 -5.77
N THR A 320 -18.91 -4.74 -4.58
CA THR A 320 -18.84 -5.80 -3.58
C THR A 320 -19.50 -7.03 -4.21
N LYS A 321 -18.80 -8.18 -4.23
CA LYS A 321 -19.46 -9.44 -4.58
C LYS A 321 -20.49 -9.70 -3.48
N PHE A 322 -21.74 -9.83 -3.89
CA PHE A 322 -22.81 -10.36 -3.03
C PHE A 322 -22.49 -11.81 -2.67
#